data_AF-A0A8X6VP12-F1
#
_entry.id   AF-A0A8X6VP12-F1
#
_cell.length_a   1.000
_cell.length_b   1.000
_cell.length_c   1.000
_cell.angle_alpha   90.00
_cell.angle_beta   90.00
_cell.angle_gamma   90.00
#
_symmetry.space_group_name_H-M   'P 1'
#
loop_
_entity.id
_entity.type
_entity.pdbx_description
1 polymer ?
#
loop_
_entity_poly.entity_id
_entity_poly.type
_entity_poly.pdbx_seq_one_letter_code
_entity_poly.pdbx_strand_id
1 'polypeptide(L)'
;MQNYIETLDWECLHHPPYSPDLAPSDFHLFPALKKNLAKRRFVSNTEVKQAVKRFRMQSPEFLLEGFLKLIKWYDKCLNVLGTYVEK
;
A
#
# COMPACT_ATOMS: atom_id res chain seq x y z
N MET A 1 3.02 19.84 -7.34
CA MET A 1 2.65 18.41 -7.43
C MET A 1 1.25 18.27 -8.02
N GLN A 2 0.25 19.01 -7.52
CA GLN A 2 -1.12 19.07 -8.07
C GLN A 2 -1.14 19.34 -9.60
N ASN A 3 -0.47 20.40 -10.05
CA ASN A 3 -0.41 20.76 -11.47
C ASN A 3 0.15 19.65 -12.37
N TYR A 4 1.01 18.76 -11.83
CA TYR A 4 1.56 17.63 -12.60
C TYR A 4 0.57 16.47 -12.70
N ILE A 5 -0.21 16.21 -11.64
CA ILE A 5 -1.27 15.20 -11.64
C ILE A 5 -2.36 15.60 -12.64
N GLU A 6 -2.72 16.89 -12.66
CA GLU A 6 -3.66 17.47 -13.62
C GLU A 6 -3.17 17.33 -15.07
N THR A 7 -1.87 17.54 -15.33
CA THR A 7 -1.32 17.34 -16.69
C THR A 7 -1.36 15.89 -17.18
N LEU A 8 -1.43 14.93 -16.27
CA LEU A 8 -1.52 13.50 -16.59
C LEU A 8 -2.97 13.01 -16.70
N ASP A 9 -3.96 13.88 -16.44
CA ASP A 9 -5.39 13.55 -16.41
C ASP A 9 -5.71 12.41 -15.41
N TRP A 10 -5.00 12.39 -14.28
CA TRP A 10 -5.21 11.39 -13.24
C TRP A 10 -6.20 11.89 -12.19
N GLU A 11 -7.20 11.05 -11.88
CA GLU A 11 -8.11 11.31 -10.77
C GLU A 11 -7.38 11.12 -9.43
N CYS A 12 -7.45 12.14 -8.58
CA CYS A 12 -6.93 12.07 -7.22
C CYS A 12 -8.03 11.59 -6.26
N LEU A 13 -7.94 10.35 -5.80
CA LEU A 13 -8.88 9.81 -4.82
C LEU A 13 -8.68 10.49 -3.47
N HIS A 14 -9.80 10.89 -2.83
CA HIS A 14 -9.78 11.50 -1.52
C HIS A 14 -9.27 10.50 -0.47
N HIS A 15 -8.20 10.85 0.24
CA HIS A 15 -7.62 10.05 1.30
C HIS A 15 -7.69 10.82 2.63
N PRO A 16 -8.47 10.34 3.62
CA PRO A 16 -8.60 11.02 4.90
C PRO A 16 -7.27 11.04 5.67
N PRO A 17 -6.99 12.09 6.46
CA PRO A 17 -5.79 12.17 7.28
C PRO A 17 -5.69 10.99 8.27
N TYR A 18 -4.47 10.48 8.46
CA TYR A 18 -4.15 9.42 9.44
C TYR A 18 -4.90 8.09 9.23
N SER A 19 -5.21 7.72 7.98
CA SER A 19 -5.92 6.46 7.65
C SER A 19 -5.02 5.44 6.92
N PRO A 20 -3.99 4.88 7.58
CA PRO A 20 -3.14 3.86 6.96
C PRO A 20 -3.91 2.56 6.63
N ASP A 21 -5.05 2.34 7.28
CA ASP A 21 -6.01 1.29 6.98
C ASP A 21 -6.70 1.45 5.62
N LEU A 22 -6.74 2.67 5.09
CA LEU A 22 -7.23 2.98 3.74
C LEU A 22 -6.11 3.10 2.68
N ALA A 23 -4.87 2.79 3.06
CA ALA A 23 -3.73 2.79 2.14
C ALA A 23 -3.26 1.34 1.87
N PRO A 24 -3.51 0.77 0.67
CA PRO A 24 -3.07 -0.58 0.32
C PRO A 24 -1.57 -0.79 0.47
N SER A 25 -0.79 0.27 0.26
CA SER A 25 0.65 0.26 0.51
C SER A 25 0.97 -0.06 1.96
N ASP A 26 0.25 0.54 2.92
CA ASP A 26 0.52 0.42 4.35
C ASP A 26 -0.02 -0.88 4.95
N PHE A 27 -1.24 -1.30 4.61
CA PHE A 27 -1.83 -2.50 5.22
C PHE A 27 -1.52 -3.82 4.48
N HIS A 28 -1.07 -3.78 3.22
CA HIS A 28 -0.85 -4.99 2.40
C HIS A 28 0.56 -5.09 1.83
N LEU A 29 1.01 -4.09 1.06
CA LEU A 29 2.30 -4.15 0.36
C LEU A 29 3.50 -4.10 1.30
N PHE A 30 3.60 -3.09 2.15
CA PHE A 30 4.74 -2.90 3.06
C PHE A 30 4.87 -3.98 4.12
N PRO A 31 3.79 -4.53 4.71
CA PRO A 31 3.90 -5.69 5.60
C PRO A 31 4.51 -6.90 4.90
N ALA A 32 4.11 -7.18 3.65
CA ALA A 32 4.68 -8.27 2.86
C ALA A 32 6.15 -7.99 2.51
N LEU A 33 6.49 -6.75 2.11
CA LEU A 33 7.86 -6.36 1.84
C LEU A 33 8.74 -6.46 3.08
N LYS A 34 8.27 -5.95 4.23
CA LYS A 34 8.98 -6.05 5.52
C LYS A 34 9.24 -7.50 5.87
N LYS A 35 8.27 -8.40 5.72
CA LYS A 35 8.47 -9.84 5.93
C LYS A 35 9.50 -10.43 4.97
N ASN A 36 9.49 -10.02 3.69
CA ASN A 36 10.46 -10.50 2.70
C ASN A 36 11.90 -10.03 2.99
N LEU A 37 12.05 -8.81 3.49
CA LEU A 37 13.35 -8.22 3.84
C LEU A 37 13.81 -8.55 5.25
N ALA A 38 12.92 -9.03 6.12
CA ALA A 38 13.21 -9.30 7.52
C ALA A 38 14.40 -10.26 7.68
N LYS A 39 15.19 -10.02 8.73
CA LYS A 39 16.34 -10.85 9.12
C LYS A 39 17.46 -10.93 8.08
N ARG A 40 17.44 -10.08 7.04
CA ARG A 40 18.53 -9.95 6.06
C ARG A 40 19.39 -8.74 6.39
N ARG A 41 20.71 -8.92 6.34
CA ARG A 41 21.67 -7.81 6.36
C ARG A 41 22.14 -7.58 4.94
N PHE A 42 21.98 -6.36 4.45
CA PHE A 42 22.49 -5.95 3.16
C PHE A 42 23.79 -5.16 3.37
N VAL A 43 24.81 -5.42 2.55
CA VAL A 43 26.09 -4.71 2.65
C VAL A 43 26.17 -3.51 1.71
N SER A 44 25.21 -3.37 0.77
CA SER A 44 25.15 -2.24 -0.15
C SER A 44 23.73 -1.87 -0.56
N ASN A 45 23.58 -0.63 -1.04
CA ASN A 45 22.33 -0.16 -1.64
C ASN A 45 21.93 -0.96 -2.89
N THR A 46 22.91 -1.51 -3.63
CA THR A 46 22.64 -2.32 -4.81
C THR A 46 21.90 -3.60 -4.45
N GLU A 47 22.30 -4.26 -3.36
CA GLU A 47 21.63 -5.47 -2.87
C GLU A 47 20.20 -5.19 -2.41
N VAL A 48 19.99 -4.09 -1.67
CA VAL A 48 18.63 -3.67 -1.25
C VAL A 48 17.75 -3.43 -2.47
N LYS A 49 18.25 -2.68 -3.47
CA LYS A 49 17.52 -2.41 -4.72
C LYS A 49 17.16 -3.71 -5.46
N GLN A 50 18.06 -4.68 -5.51
CA GLN A 50 17.80 -5.98 -6.13
C GLN A 50 16.76 -6.79 -5.35
N ALA A 51 16.84 -6.80 -4.02
CA ALA A 51 15.86 -7.49 -3.17
C ALA A 51 14.45 -6.91 -3.35
N VAL A 52 14.32 -5.57 -3.35
CA VAL A 52 13.04 -4.88 -3.60
C VAL A 52 12.54 -5.14 -5.01
N LYS A 53 13.40 -5.11 -6.04
CA LYS A 53 13.02 -5.46 -7.42
C LYS A 53 12.50 -6.89 -7.53
N ARG A 54 13.16 -7.86 -6.87
CA ARG A 54 12.70 -9.25 -6.83
C ARG A 54 11.35 -9.37 -6.14
N PHE A 55 11.16 -8.68 -5.01
CA PHE A 55 9.87 -8.63 -4.35
C PHE A 55 8.78 -7.99 -5.24
N ARG A 56 9.08 -6.93 -6.00
CA ARG A 56 8.10 -6.24 -6.85
C ARG A 56 7.43 -7.17 -7.88
N MET A 57 8.05 -8.29 -8.24
CA MET A 57 7.46 -9.33 -9.09
C MET A 57 6.40 -10.15 -8.32
N GLN A 58 5.45 -9.46 -7.67
CA GLN A 58 4.30 -10.10 -7.04
C GLN A 58 3.31 -10.55 -8.11
N SER A 59 2.54 -11.58 -7.78
CA SER A 59 1.53 -12.08 -8.69
C SER A 59 0.35 -11.10 -8.81
N PRO A 60 -0.38 -11.10 -9.93
CA PRO A 60 -1.60 -10.31 -10.08
C PRO A 60 -2.61 -10.57 -8.95
N GLU A 61 -2.69 -11.80 -8.45
CA GLU A 61 -3.59 -12.20 -7.38
C GLU A 61 -3.22 -11.51 -6.05
N PHE A 62 -1.93 -11.39 -5.74
CA PHE A 62 -1.47 -10.66 -4.56
C PHE A 62 -1.88 -9.18 -4.63
N LEU A 63 -1.74 -8.54 -5.79
CA LEU A 63 -2.14 -7.15 -5.96
C LEU A 63 -3.67 -6.99 -5.85
N LEU A 64 -4.42 -7.88 -6.51
CA LEU A 64 -5.88 -7.90 -6.47
C LEU A 64 -6.40 -8.08 -5.05
N GLU A 65 -5.79 -8.97 -4.26
CA GLU A 65 -6.16 -9.17 -2.85
C GLU A 65 -6.05 -7.88 -2.04
N GLY A 66 -5.00 -7.08 -2.29
CA GLY A 66 -4.82 -5.78 -1.65
C GLY A 66 -5.94 -4.78 -1.99
N PHE A 67 -6.33 -4.71 -3.26
CA PHE A 67 -7.43 -3.85 -3.71
C PHE A 67 -8.80 -4.34 -3.20
N LEU A 68 -9.05 -5.65 -3.18
CA LEU A 68 -10.30 -6.19 -2.63
C LEU A 68 -10.43 -5.93 -1.13
N LYS A 69 -9.32 -5.96 -0.39
CA LYS A 69 -9.30 -5.53 1.02
C LYS A 69 -9.65 -4.06 1.15
N LEU A 70 -9.12 -3.19 0.28
CA LEU A 70 -9.42 -1.75 0.31
C LEU A 70 -10.93 -1.48 0.21
N ILE A 71 -11.63 -2.17 -0.70
CA ILE A 71 -13.10 -2.05 -0.83
C ILE A 71 -13.78 -2.38 0.50
N LYS A 72 -13.39 -3.48 1.15
CA LYS A 72 -13.94 -3.87 2.46
C LYS A 72 -13.65 -2.84 3.55
N TRP A 73 -12.48 -2.20 3.53
CA TRP A 73 -12.14 -1.14 4.50
C TRP A 73 -12.99 0.11 4.27
N TYR A 74 -13.24 0.52 3.03
CA TYR A 74 -14.16 1.63 2.74
C TYR A 74 -15.58 1.34 3.26
N ASP A 75 -16.12 0.16 2.99
CA ASP A 75 -17.43 -0.25 3.52
C ASP A 75 -17.45 -0.17 5.05
N LYS A 76 -16.39 -0.64 5.70
CA LYS A 76 -16.27 -0.61 7.15
C LYS A 76 -16.20 0.83 7.69
N CYS A 77 -15.37 1.70 7.12
CA CYS A 77 -15.23 3.10 7.52
C CYS A 77 -16.55 3.88 7.39
N LEU A 78 -17.32 3.62 6.33
CA LEU A 78 -18.65 4.21 6.15
C LEU A 78 -19.62 3.77 7.25
N ASN A 79 -19.59 2.48 7.60
CA ASN A 79 -20.48 1.91 8.63
C ASN A 79 -20.15 2.36 10.07
N VAL A 80 -18.93 2.82 10.34
CA VAL A 80 -18.51 3.30 11.67
C VAL A 80 -18.35 4.82 11.76
N LEU A 81 -18.92 5.57 10.80
CA LEU A 81 -18.86 7.04 10.71
C LEU A 81 -17.42 7.60 10.78
N GLY A 82 -16.45 6.89 10.20
CA GLY A 82 -15.06 7.34 10.15
C GLY A 82 -14.29 7.23 11.48
N THR A 83 -14.83 6.53 12.49
CA THR A 83 -14.03 6.17 13.67
C THR A 83 -12.97 5.13 13.28
N TYR A 84 -11.76 5.28 13.85
CA TYR A 84 -10.68 4.33 13.62
C TYR A 84 -11.12 2.93 14.07
N VAL A 85 -10.95 1.92 13.21
CA VAL A 85 -11.24 0.54 13.59
C VAL A 85 -9.95 -0.24 13.78
N GLU A 86 -9.64 -0.53 15.03
CA GLU A 86 -8.61 -1.49 15.41
C GLU A 86 -8.94 -2.90 14.88
N LYS A 87 -7.88 -3.68 14.66
CA LYS A 87 -7.99 -5.09 14.26
C LYS A 87 -8.26 -6.00 15.44
#